data_AF-A0A368F786-F1
#
_entry.id   AF-A0A368F786-F1
#
_cell.length_a   1.000
_cell.length_b   1.000
_cell.length_c   1.000
_cell.angle_alpha   90.00
_cell.angle_beta   90.00
_cell.angle_gamma   90.00
#
_symmetry.space_group_name_H-M   'P 1'
#
loop_
_entity.id
_entity.type
_entity.pdbx_description
1 polymer ?
#
loop_
_entity_poly.entity_id
_entity_poly.type
_entity_poly.pdbx_seq_one_letter_code
_entity_poly.pdbx_strand_id
1 'polypeptide(L)'
;MEDAEKDVQFSQDVKVHPLNASSGITRSSMEEFQKKAVFGDLVLWDPEARKHMDLFMGMLFDGCKLTLQNKEFMQWLRDEKFDLAFVHMYHTCPIGLVHAANIPSWIWLNRLVR
;
A
#
# COMPACT_ATOMS: atom_id res chain seq x y z
N MET A 1 -4.06 -8.41 5.05
CA MET A 1 -5.50 -8.18 5.26
C MET A 1 -6.21 -9.41 4.75
N GLU A 2 -6.65 -10.26 5.67
CA GLU A 2 -7.54 -11.38 5.34
C GLU A 2 -8.93 -10.76 5.05
N ASP A 3 -9.56 -11.14 3.94
CA ASP A 3 -10.94 -10.77 3.53
C ASP A 3 -11.20 -9.36 2.94
N ALA A 4 -10.21 -8.70 2.33
CA ALA A 4 -10.43 -7.41 1.65
C ALA A 4 -11.57 -7.43 0.60
N GLU A 5 -11.83 -8.58 -0.03
CA GLU A 5 -12.86 -8.76 -1.06
C GLU A 5 -14.29 -8.69 -0.52
N LYS A 6 -14.51 -8.92 0.78
CA LYS A 6 -15.82 -8.79 1.42
C LYS A 6 -16.11 -7.34 1.84
N ASP A 7 -15.05 -6.60 2.18
CA ASP A 7 -15.13 -5.25 2.75
C ASP A 7 -15.11 -4.16 1.67
N VAL A 8 -14.61 -4.45 0.46
CA VAL A 8 -14.49 -3.50 -0.64
C VAL A 8 -15.25 -3.98 -1.87
N GLN A 9 -16.31 -3.26 -2.22
CA GLN A 9 -17.08 -3.50 -3.44
C GLN A 9 -16.56 -2.63 -4.58
N PHE A 10 -16.17 -3.25 -5.70
CA PHE A 10 -15.75 -2.56 -6.91
C PHE A 10 -16.90 -2.52 -7.92
N SER A 11 -16.94 -1.47 -8.77
CA SER A 11 -17.86 -1.44 -9.91
C SER A 11 -17.52 -2.58 -10.88
N GLN A 12 -18.52 -3.09 -11.60
CA GLN A 12 -18.32 -4.14 -12.62
C GLN A 12 -17.39 -3.70 -13.75
N ASP A 13 -17.27 -2.39 -13.98
CA ASP A 13 -16.39 -1.81 -15.00
C ASP A 13 -14.92 -1.74 -14.57
N VAL A 14 -14.61 -2.07 -13.31
CA VAL A 14 -13.25 -2.01 -12.77
C VAL A 14 -12.62 -3.40 -12.80
N LYS A 15 -11.58 -3.56 -13.62
CA LYS A 15 -10.76 -4.78 -13.64
C LYS A 15 -9.81 -4.78 -12.44
N VAL A 16 -10.02 -5.72 -11.52
CA VAL A 16 -9.19 -5.88 -10.32
C VAL A 16 -8.14 -6.96 -10.54
N HIS A 17 -6.88 -6.63 -10.25
CA HIS A 17 -5.75 -7.57 -10.26
C HIS A 17 -5.28 -7.80 -8.82
N PRO A 18 -5.75 -8.86 -8.14
CA PRO A 18 -5.37 -9.14 -6.76
C PRO A 18 -3.91 -9.63 -6.70
N LEU A 19 -3.14 -9.08 -5.76
CA LEU A 19 -1.76 -9.47 -5.51
C LEU A 19 -1.57 -9.85 -4.05
N ASN A 20 -0.88 -10.96 -3.80
CA ASN A 20 -0.46 -11.30 -2.45
C ASN A 20 0.81 -10.51 -2.11
N ALA A 21 0.63 -9.40 -1.39
CA ALA A 21 1.70 -8.55 -0.88
C ALA A 21 1.77 -8.57 0.66
N SER A 22 1.29 -9.65 1.30
CA SER A 22 1.30 -9.75 2.75
C SER A 22 2.69 -10.08 3.28
N SER A 23 3.21 -9.27 4.20
CA SER A 23 4.48 -9.49 4.90
C SER A 23 4.34 -10.40 6.15
N GLY A 24 3.20 -11.07 6.32
CA GLY A 24 2.93 -11.96 7.47
C GLY A 24 2.30 -11.25 8.68
N ILE A 25 1.92 -9.98 8.54
CA ILE A 25 1.22 -9.22 9.57
C ILE A 25 -0.27 -9.59 9.56
N THR A 26 -0.76 -10.02 10.71
CA THR A 26 -2.17 -10.40 10.89
C THR A 26 -3.04 -9.17 11.08
N ARG A 27 -4.31 -9.28 10.73
CA ARG A 27 -5.29 -8.20 10.95
C ARG A 27 -5.37 -7.78 12.41
N SER A 28 -5.41 -8.74 13.33
CA SER A 28 -5.46 -8.49 14.77
C SER A 28 -4.25 -7.68 15.26
N SER A 29 -3.05 -8.00 14.78
CA SER A 29 -1.84 -7.23 15.12
C SER A 29 -1.89 -5.80 14.59
N MET A 30 -2.51 -5.59 13.42
CA MET A 30 -2.71 -4.25 12.85
C MET A 30 -3.74 -3.42 13.61
N GLU A 31 -4.86 -4.02 14.01
CA GLU A 31 -5.87 -3.34 14.83
C GLU A 31 -5.31 -2.94 16.21
N GLU A 32 -4.51 -3.81 16.83
CA GLU A 32 -3.84 -3.48 18.10
C GLU A 32 -2.83 -2.35 17.93
N PHE A 33 -2.04 -2.39 16.86
CA PHE A 33 -1.12 -1.33 16.49
C PHE A 33 -1.85 0.01 16.31
N GLN A 34 -2.92 0.05 15.51
CA GLN A 34 -3.70 1.27 15.30
C GLN A 34 -4.32 1.79 16.61
N LYS A 35 -4.84 0.90 17.45
CA LYS A 35 -5.40 1.29 18.76
C LYS A 35 -4.36 1.99 19.63
N LYS A 36 -3.14 1.46 19.70
CA LYS A 36 -2.04 2.08 20.46
C LYS A 36 -1.57 3.39 19.82
N ALA A 37 -1.52 3.47 18.49
CA ALA A 37 -1.14 4.69 17.76
C ALA A 37 -2.09 5.86 18.03
N VAL A 38 -3.39 5.59 17.99
CA VAL A 38 -4.44 6.62 18.00
C VAL A 38 -4.84 7.02 19.41
N PHE A 39 -4.94 6.04 20.32
CA PHE A 39 -5.45 6.26 21.67
C PHE A 39 -4.35 6.18 22.75
N GLY A 40 -3.13 5.78 22.39
CA GLY A 40 -2.01 5.73 23.31
C GLY A 40 -1.26 7.05 23.36
N ASP A 41 -0.76 7.40 24.55
CA ASP A 41 0.15 8.54 24.73
C ASP A 41 1.57 8.17 24.28
N LEU A 42 1.72 7.88 22.99
CA LEU A 42 3.01 7.57 22.38
C LEU A 42 3.77 8.87 22.11
N VAL A 43 4.66 9.21 23.03
CA VAL A 43 5.64 10.29 22.80
C VAL A 43 6.63 9.85 21.73
N LEU A 44 6.95 10.76 20.81
CA LEU A 44 7.82 10.52 19.65
C LEU A 44 9.22 9.94 20.00
N TRP A 45 9.66 10.14 21.23
CA TRP A 45 10.96 9.69 21.74
C TRP A 45 10.90 8.37 22.52
N ASP A 46 9.72 7.79 22.69
CA ASP A 46 9.53 6.51 23.36
C ASP A 46 10.11 5.35 22.52
N PRO A 47 10.85 4.40 23.11
CA PRO A 47 11.22 3.16 22.45
C PRO A 47 10.06 2.40 21.79
N GLU A 48 8.86 2.45 22.36
CA GLU A 48 7.65 1.84 21.79
C GLU A 48 7.18 2.59 20.53
N ALA A 49 7.25 3.92 20.52
CA ALA A 49 6.98 4.74 19.34
C ALA A 49 7.99 4.48 18.21
N ARG A 50 9.26 4.19 18.53
CA ARG A 50 10.24 3.77 17.51
C ARG A 50 9.89 2.42 16.88
N LYS A 51 9.56 1.41 17.69
CA LYS A 51 9.10 0.10 17.18
C LYS A 51 7.86 0.25 16.30
N HIS A 52 6.98 1.18 16.68
CA HIS A 52 5.78 1.49 15.93
C HIS A 52 6.13 2.04 14.54
N MET A 53 7.03 3.03 14.48
CA MET A 53 7.54 3.59 13.23
C MET A 53 8.29 2.56 12.38
N ASP A 54 9.12 1.72 12.99
CA ASP A 54 9.87 0.68 12.28
C ASP A 54 8.92 -0.34 11.61
N LEU A 55 7.88 -0.78 12.32
CA LEU A 55 6.88 -1.67 11.75
C LEU A 55 6.11 -1.00 10.60
N PHE A 56 5.72 0.26 10.77
CA PHE A 56 5.02 1.03 9.74
C PHE A 56 5.88 1.18 8.48
N MET A 57 7.13 1.60 8.63
CA MET A 57 8.06 1.74 7.51
C MET A 57 8.35 0.39 6.86
N GLY A 58 8.55 -0.66 7.66
CA GLY A 58 8.72 -2.03 7.17
C GLY A 58 7.55 -2.49 6.30
N MET A 59 6.31 -2.24 6.72
CA MET A 59 5.12 -2.55 5.92
C MET A 59 5.12 -1.85 4.55
N LEU A 60 5.49 -0.58 4.51
CA LEU A 60 5.55 0.18 3.27
C LEU A 60 6.58 -0.38 2.29
N PHE A 61 7.73 -0.82 2.78
CA PHE A 61 8.81 -1.36 1.95
C PHE A 61 8.61 -2.83 1.57
N ASP A 62 8.24 -3.69 2.53
CA ASP A 62 8.10 -5.12 2.31
C ASP A 62 6.94 -5.43 1.36
N GLY A 63 5.80 -4.76 1.55
CA GLY A 63 4.68 -4.86 0.61
C GLY A 63 5.11 -4.48 -0.81
N CYS A 64 5.89 -3.40 -0.94
CA CYS A 64 6.40 -2.98 -2.24
C CYS A 64 7.35 -4.00 -2.88
N LYS A 65 8.29 -4.51 -2.09
CA LYS A 65 9.26 -5.50 -2.53
C LYS A 65 8.55 -6.75 -3.05
N LEU A 66 7.54 -7.25 -2.33
CA LEU A 66 6.75 -8.41 -2.74
C LEU A 66 6.00 -8.14 -4.06
N THR A 67 5.39 -6.97 -4.20
CA THR A 67 4.72 -6.57 -5.45
C THR A 67 5.68 -6.53 -6.64
N LEU A 68 6.86 -5.91 -6.47
CA LEU A 68 7.86 -5.79 -7.53
C LEU A 68 8.51 -7.13 -7.91
N GLN A 69 8.57 -8.08 -6.98
CA GLN A 69 9.08 -9.44 -7.24
C GLN A 69 8.11 -10.28 -8.07
N ASN A 70 6.84 -9.90 -8.17
CA ASN A 70 5.87 -10.58 -9.02
C ASN A 70 6.12 -10.25 -10.50
N LYS A 71 6.89 -11.10 -11.18
CA LYS A 71 7.27 -10.92 -12.59
C LYS A 71 6.07 -10.92 -13.54
N GLU A 72 5.07 -11.76 -13.28
CA GLU A 72 3.87 -11.86 -14.10
C GLU A 72 3.08 -10.55 -14.06
N PHE A 73 2.87 -10.00 -12.86
CA PHE A 73 2.24 -8.70 -12.67
C PHE A 73 3.03 -7.57 -13.34
N MET A 74 4.34 -7.53 -13.15
CA MET A 74 5.18 -6.48 -13.73
C MET A 74 5.21 -6.53 -15.26
N GLN A 75 5.13 -7.73 -15.84
CA GLN A 75 5.02 -7.90 -17.28
C GLN A 75 3.66 -7.40 -17.78
N TRP A 76 2.57 -7.87 -17.15
CA TRP A 76 1.21 -7.41 -17.45
C TRP A 76 1.10 -5.88 -17.37
N LEU A 77 1.60 -5.27 -16.29
CA LEU A 77 1.54 -3.83 -16.06
C LEU A 77 2.24 -3.02 -17.18
N ARG A 78 3.34 -3.55 -17.74
CA ARG A 78 4.06 -2.92 -18.87
C ARG A 78 3.37 -3.13 -20.20
N ASP A 79 2.68 -4.25 -20.37
CA ASP A 79 2.03 -4.63 -21.63
C ASP A 79 0.70 -3.91 -21.84
N GLU A 80 0.00 -3.55 -20.75
CA GLU A 80 -1.26 -2.80 -20.80
C GLU A 80 -1.10 -1.34 -21.27
N LYS A 81 0.11 -0.76 -21.20
CA LYS A 81 0.41 0.60 -21.71
C LYS A 81 -0.57 1.68 -21.20
N PHE A 82 -0.82 1.72 -19.89
CA PHE A 82 -1.68 2.74 -19.31
C PHE A 82 -1.16 4.16 -19.57
N ASP A 83 -2.08 5.08 -19.89
CA ASP A 83 -1.77 6.49 -20.10
C ASP A 83 -1.75 7.31 -18.79
N LEU A 84 -2.48 6.84 -17.78
CA LEU A 84 -2.68 7.54 -16.52
C LEU A 84 -2.71 6.56 -15.34
N ALA A 85 -2.00 6.90 -14.27
CA ALA A 85 -2.08 6.20 -12.99
C ALA A 85 -2.60 7.11 -11.87
N PHE A 86 -3.42 6.55 -10.98
CA PHE A 86 -3.82 7.19 -9.73
C PHE A 86 -3.05 6.54 -8.58
N VAL A 87 -2.32 7.34 -7.79
CA VAL A 87 -1.48 6.80 -6.71
C VAL A 87 -1.79 7.48 -5.38
N HIS A 88 -1.77 6.72 -4.30
CA HIS A 88 -2.00 7.24 -2.96
C HIS A 88 -0.73 7.78 -2.31
N MET A 89 -0.87 8.86 -1.53
CA MET A 89 0.27 9.62 -0.99
C MET A 89 1.18 8.90 -0.02
N TYR A 90 0.62 8.00 0.79
CA TYR A 90 1.37 7.39 1.88
C TYR A 90 2.25 6.23 1.42
N HIS A 91 2.21 5.89 0.13
CA HIS A 91 3.01 4.80 -0.42
C HIS A 91 3.97 5.32 -1.49
N THR A 92 5.24 5.02 -1.32
CA THR A 92 6.28 5.27 -2.34
C THR A 92 6.26 4.20 -3.43
N CYS A 93 5.70 3.02 -3.16
CA CYS A 93 5.67 1.91 -4.10
C CYS A 93 4.96 2.19 -5.43
N PRO A 94 3.76 2.81 -5.44
CA PRO A 94 3.05 3.12 -6.68
C PRO A 94 3.85 4.02 -7.61
N ILE A 95 4.67 4.93 -7.07
CA ILE A 95 5.57 5.78 -7.87
C ILE A 95 6.61 4.90 -8.59
N GLY A 96 7.18 3.92 -7.89
CA GLY A 96 8.08 2.93 -8.49
C GLY A 96 7.41 2.11 -9.59
N LEU A 97 6.14 1.71 -9.41
CA LEU A 97 5.37 0.99 -10.41
C LEU A 97 5.09 1.82 -11.66
N VAL A 98 4.66 3.08 -11.49
CA VAL A 98 4.45 4.04 -12.58
C VAL A 98 5.72 4.19 -13.42
N HIS A 99 6.86 4.35 -12.75
CA HIS A 99 8.14 4.46 -13.43
C HIS A 99 8.55 3.16 -14.14
N ALA A 100 8.43 2.01 -13.47
CA ALA A 100 8.80 0.71 -14.03
C ALA A 100 7.92 0.26 -15.21
N ALA A 101 6.69 0.79 -15.31
CA ALA A 101 5.74 0.54 -16.37
C ALA A 101 5.80 1.57 -17.52
N ASN A 102 6.59 2.64 -17.37
CA ASN A 102 6.64 3.78 -18.29
C ASN A 102 5.28 4.45 -18.52
N ILE A 103 4.49 4.62 -17.46
CA ILE A 103 3.21 5.33 -17.54
C ILE A 103 3.48 6.84 -17.64
N PRO A 104 2.98 7.54 -18.69
CA PRO A 104 3.40 8.90 -18.99
C PRO A 104 2.83 9.95 -18.02
N SER A 105 1.65 9.71 -17.44
CA SER A 105 0.99 10.64 -16.51
C SER A 105 0.56 9.94 -15.23
N TRP A 106 0.64 10.65 -14.11
CA TRP A 106 0.14 10.14 -12.84
C TRP A 106 -0.44 11.25 -11.97
N ILE A 107 -1.50 10.92 -11.22
CA ILE A 107 -2.16 11.82 -10.28
C ILE A 107 -1.85 11.33 -8.87
N TRP A 108 -1.22 12.22 -8.11
CA TRP A 108 -0.98 12.03 -6.70
C TRP A 108 -2.27 12.35 -5.93
N LEU A 109 -2.95 11.31 -5.45
CA LEU A 109 -4.15 11.43 -4.63
C LEU A 109 -3.77 11.82 -3.21
N ASN A 110 -3.97 13.11 -2.90
CA ASN A 110 -3.94 13.64 -1.55
C ASN A 110 -5.36 14.04 -1.14
N ARG A 111 -5.92 13.37 -0.12
CA ARG A 111 -7.18 13.84 0.46
C ARG A 111 -6.91 15.00 1.42
N LEU A 112 -6.77 16.21 0.89
CA LEU A 112 -6.92 17.44 1.67
C LEU A 112 -8.40 17.81 1.67
N VAL A 113 -9.18 17.18 2.56
CA VAL A 113 -10.55 17.64 2.82
C VAL A 113 -10.42 18.94 3.63
N ARG A 114 -10.94 20.05 3.08
CA ARG A 114 -11.19 21.27 3.83
C ARG A 114 -12.49 21.16 4.60
#